data_AF-A0A2V9UWG9-F1
#
_entry.id   AF-A0A2V9UWG9-F1
#
_cell.length_a   1.000
_cell.length_b   1.000
_cell.length_c   1.000
_cell.angle_alpha   90.00
_cell.angle_beta   90.00
_cell.angle_gamma   90.00
#
_symmetry.space_group_name_H-M   'P 1'
#
loop_
_entity.id
_entity.type
_entity.pdbx_description
1 polymer ?
#
loop_
_entity_poly.entity_id
_entity_poly.type
_entity_poly.pdbx_seq_one_letter_code
_entity_poly.pdbx_strand_id
1 'polypeptide(L)'
;MINQRLLAQAISMLSAAALGAALLFASVPRLHAENADRCQRRVQHAEHELHEAIEKHGRHSRQANHERRELHAARERCWREQHRWWDEHEHRWRQERDWDEHDHDRD
;
A
#
# COMPACT_ATOMS: atom_id res chain seq x y z
N MET A 1 32.23 -5.56 -49.21
CA MET A 1 32.93 -5.15 -47.97
C MET A 1 31.91 -4.43 -47.08
N ILE A 2 31.29 -5.13 -46.13
CA ILE A 2 30.30 -4.51 -45.22
C ILE A 2 31.09 -3.61 -44.26
N ASN A 3 30.85 -2.30 -44.33
CA ASN A 3 31.60 -1.29 -43.58
C ASN A 3 31.46 -1.51 -42.07
N GLN A 4 32.53 -1.99 -41.44
CA GLN A 4 32.67 -2.21 -39.98
C GLN A 4 32.26 -0.99 -39.14
N ARG A 5 32.36 0.22 -39.71
CA ARG A 5 31.95 1.49 -39.09
C ARG A 5 30.43 1.63 -38.93
N LEU A 6 29.64 1.08 -39.85
CA LEU A 6 28.18 1.13 -39.79
C LEU A 6 27.62 0.20 -38.70
N LEU A 7 28.26 -0.97 -38.52
CA LEU A 7 27.89 -1.90 -37.44
C LEU A 7 28.17 -1.31 -36.06
N ALA A 8 29.34 -0.69 -35.85
CA ALA A 8 29.69 -0.09 -34.55
C ALA A 8 28.81 1.12 -34.17
N GLN A 9 28.42 1.94 -35.15
CA GLN A 9 27.52 3.08 -34.94
C GLN A 9 26.08 2.61 -34.65
N ALA A 10 25.59 1.60 -35.37
CA ALA A 10 24.27 1.02 -35.13
C ALA A 10 24.18 0.39 -33.72
N ILE A 11 25.21 -0.35 -33.30
CA ILE A 11 25.28 -0.95 -31.97
C ILE A 11 25.28 0.12 -30.87
N SER A 12 26.05 1.20 -31.04
CA SER A 12 26.13 2.29 -30.05
C SER A 12 24.80 3.04 -29.85
N MET A 13 24.06 3.28 -30.95
CA MET A 13 22.74 3.92 -30.88
C MET A 13 21.68 3.01 -30.25
N LEU A 14 21.73 1.70 -30.55
CA LEU A 14 20.85 0.69 -29.94
C LEU A 14 21.09 0.57 -28.43
N SER A 15 22.35 0.60 -27.98
CA SER A 15 22.68 0.55 -26.55
C SER A 15 22.20 1.79 -25.78
N ALA A 16 22.36 2.99 -26.36
CA ALA A 16 21.89 4.23 -25.74
C ALA A 16 20.36 4.30 -25.63
N ALA A 17 19.64 3.84 -26.66
CA ALA A 17 18.18 3.75 -26.64
C ALA A 17 17.66 2.74 -25.60
N ALA A 18 18.32 1.58 -25.48
CA ALA A 18 17.96 0.56 -24.50
C ALA A 18 18.16 1.04 -23.05
N LEU A 19 19.27 1.73 -22.77
CA LEU A 19 19.55 2.30 -21.44
C LEU A 19 18.59 3.46 -21.08
N GLY A 20 18.24 4.31 -22.05
CA GLY A 20 17.26 5.37 -21.86
C GLY A 20 15.86 4.83 -21.55
N ALA A 21 15.43 3.78 -22.25
CA ALA A 21 14.14 3.13 -21.99
C ALA A 21 14.09 2.50 -20.58
N ALA A 22 15.15 1.83 -20.15
CA ALA A 22 15.21 1.19 -18.82
C ALA A 22 15.07 2.18 -17.65
N LEU A 23 15.61 3.39 -17.78
CA LEU A 23 15.52 4.43 -16.74
C LEU A 23 14.10 5.00 -16.60
N LEU A 24 13.31 5.04 -17.67
CA LEU A 24 11.92 5.50 -17.64
C LEU A 24 10.98 4.53 -16.89
N PHE A 25 11.32 3.24 -16.85
CA PHE A 25 10.57 2.25 -16.05
C PHE A 25 11.04 2.16 -14.59
N ALA A 26 12.21 2.73 -14.26
CA ALA A 26 12.80 2.67 -12.92
C ALA A 26 12.26 3.73 -11.94
N SER A 27 11.45 4.70 -12.38
CA SER A 27 10.98 5.82 -11.57
C SER A 27 9.64 5.60 -10.85
N VAL A 28 8.92 4.51 -11.15
CA VAL A 28 7.62 4.18 -10.54
C VAL A 28 7.67 3.74 -9.05
N PRO A 29 8.72 3.12 -8.48
CA PRO A 29 8.61 2.46 -7.18
C PRO A 29 8.49 3.40 -5.97
N ARG A 30 8.95 4.66 -6.05
CA ARG A 30 8.96 5.57 -4.88
C ARG A 30 7.57 6.02 -4.45
N LEU A 31 6.71 6.41 -5.40
CA LEU A 31 5.35 6.87 -5.09
C LEU A 31 4.49 5.75 -4.49
N HIS A 32 4.68 4.51 -4.94
CA HIS A 32 3.97 3.36 -4.38
C HIS A 32 4.42 3.02 -2.96
N ALA A 33 5.70 3.18 -2.62
CA ALA A 33 6.22 2.96 -1.28
C ALA A 33 5.69 4.01 -0.28
N GLU A 34 5.72 5.29 -0.63
CA GLU A 34 5.21 6.37 0.24
C GLU A 34 3.71 6.23 0.53
N ASN A 35 2.93 5.81 -0.47
CA ASN A 35 1.51 5.54 -0.31
C ASN A 35 1.27 4.30 0.58
N ALA A 36 2.08 3.25 0.43
CA ALA A 36 2.03 2.06 1.28
C ALA A 36 2.24 2.45 2.74
N ASP A 37 3.32 3.16 3.04
CA ASP A 37 3.71 3.54 4.40
C ASP A 37 2.64 4.43 5.07
N ARG A 38 2.04 5.34 4.29
CA ARG A 38 0.94 6.19 4.77
C ARG A 38 -0.29 5.37 5.14
N CYS A 39 -0.62 4.38 4.34
CA CYS A 39 -1.77 3.50 4.58
C CYS A 39 -1.56 2.59 5.78
N GLN A 40 -0.37 1.99 5.89
CA GLN A 40 0.01 1.20 7.05
C GLN A 40 -0.14 2.00 8.35
N ARG A 41 0.52 3.17 8.45
CA ARG A 41 0.46 4.00 9.67
C ARG A 41 -0.97 4.42 10.03
N ARG A 42 -1.81 4.70 9.04
CA ARG A 42 -3.21 5.09 9.25
C ARG A 42 -4.02 3.95 9.87
N VAL A 43 -3.89 2.75 9.31
CA VAL A 43 -4.61 1.58 9.82
C VAL A 43 -4.11 1.23 11.22
N GLN A 44 -2.79 1.19 11.42
CA GLN A 44 -2.18 0.96 12.73
C GLN A 44 -2.67 1.93 13.82
N HIS A 45 -2.78 3.21 13.47
CA HIS A 45 -3.30 4.20 14.41
C HIS A 45 -4.78 3.93 14.75
N ALA A 46 -5.63 3.66 13.76
CA ALA A 46 -7.05 3.40 14.00
C ALA A 46 -7.29 2.09 14.78
N GLU A 47 -6.47 1.05 14.55
CA GLU A 47 -6.44 -0.18 15.36
C GLU A 47 -6.10 0.11 16.82
N HIS A 48 -5.09 0.96 17.05
CA HIS A 48 -4.68 1.36 18.38
C HIS A 48 -5.78 2.12 19.13
N GLU A 49 -6.44 3.10 18.48
CA GLU A 49 -7.55 3.84 19.06
C GLU A 49 -8.74 2.93 19.38
N LEU A 50 -9.05 1.99 18.48
CA LEU A 50 -10.09 1.00 18.72
C LEU A 50 -9.76 0.12 19.94
N HIS A 51 -8.53 -0.39 20.03
CA HIS A 51 -8.08 -1.15 21.18
C HIS A 51 -8.20 -0.33 22.47
N GLU A 52 -7.71 0.91 22.47
CA GLU A 52 -7.79 1.81 23.62
C GLU A 52 -9.25 2.09 24.03
N ALA A 53 -10.14 2.31 23.07
CA ALA A 53 -11.56 2.52 23.32
C ALA A 53 -12.24 1.27 23.91
N ILE A 54 -11.89 0.08 23.43
CA ILE A 54 -12.37 -1.20 23.98
C ILE A 54 -11.89 -1.37 25.42
N GLU A 55 -10.61 -1.13 25.70
CA GLU A 55 -10.03 -1.25 27.04
C GLU A 55 -10.64 -0.26 28.04
N LYS A 56 -10.83 1.00 27.63
CA LYS A 56 -11.30 2.07 28.53
C LYS A 56 -12.82 2.11 28.71
N HIS A 57 -13.57 1.80 27.65
CA HIS A 57 -15.02 2.03 27.62
C HIS A 57 -15.82 0.73 27.46
N GLY A 58 -15.16 -0.39 27.14
CA GLY A 58 -15.79 -1.66 26.87
C GLY A 58 -16.12 -1.86 25.39
N ARG A 59 -16.15 -3.14 24.99
CA ARG A 59 -16.29 -3.58 23.59
C ARG A 59 -17.48 -3.00 22.82
N HIS A 60 -18.63 -2.89 23.48
CA HIS A 60 -19.87 -2.41 22.87
C HIS A 60 -20.19 -0.96 23.20
N SER A 61 -19.20 -0.21 23.71
CA SER A 61 -19.38 1.21 24.01
C SER A 61 -19.59 2.04 22.75
N ARG A 62 -20.14 3.24 22.92
CA ARG A 62 -20.29 4.21 21.83
C ARG A 62 -18.94 4.60 21.22
N GLN A 63 -17.89 4.62 22.05
CA GLN A 63 -16.52 4.92 21.69
C GLN A 63 -15.92 3.79 20.84
N ALA A 64 -15.97 2.54 21.32
CA ALA A 64 -15.49 1.40 20.52
C ALA A 64 -16.23 1.28 19.18
N ASN A 65 -17.54 1.51 19.16
CA ASN A 65 -18.31 1.54 17.91
C ASN A 65 -17.94 2.73 17.01
N HIS A 66 -17.47 3.84 17.56
CA HIS A 66 -16.93 4.95 16.76
C HIS A 66 -15.62 4.56 16.10
N GLU A 67 -14.69 4.02 16.87
CA GLU A 67 -13.37 3.64 16.35
C GLU A 67 -13.46 2.49 15.34
N ARG A 68 -14.42 1.57 15.46
CA ARG A 68 -14.72 0.56 14.41
C ARG A 68 -15.03 1.21 13.06
N ARG A 69 -15.83 2.28 13.06
CA ARG A 69 -16.15 3.03 11.84
C ARG A 69 -14.93 3.74 11.29
N GLU A 70 -14.10 4.33 12.15
CA GLU A 70 -12.87 5.00 11.72
C GLU A 70 -11.86 4.02 11.12
N LEU A 71 -11.69 2.83 11.73
CA LEU A 71 -10.87 1.76 11.20
C LEU A 71 -11.39 1.25 9.85
N HIS A 72 -12.69 1.00 9.74
CA HIS A 72 -13.31 0.62 8.47
C HIS A 72 -13.09 1.70 7.39
N ALA A 73 -13.26 2.98 7.73
CA ALA A 73 -13.03 4.10 6.81
C ALA A 73 -11.55 4.20 6.40
N ALA A 74 -10.61 3.96 7.31
CA ALA A 74 -9.19 3.92 7.04
C ALA A 74 -8.83 2.81 6.03
N ARG A 75 -9.30 1.58 6.28
CA ARG A 75 -9.10 0.42 5.38
C ARG A 75 -9.74 0.66 4.01
N GLU A 76 -10.97 1.17 3.95
CA GLU A 76 -11.68 1.51 2.71
C GLU A 76 -10.95 2.57 1.89
N ARG A 77 -10.40 3.60 2.55
CA ARG A 77 -9.62 4.64 1.87
C ARG A 77 -8.35 4.06 1.25
N CYS A 78 -7.64 3.20 1.99
CA CYS A 78 -6.44 2.55 1.49
C CYS A 78 -6.72 1.59 0.33
N TRP A 79 -7.84 0.89 0.40
CA TRP A 79 -8.32 0.07 -0.70
C TRP A 79 -8.59 0.89 -1.96
N ARG A 80 -9.29 2.03 -1.85
CA ARG A 80 -9.54 2.91 -3.00
C ARG A 80 -8.26 3.46 -3.62
N GLU A 81 -7.25 3.74 -2.79
CA GLU A 81 -5.97 4.29 -3.25
C GLU A 81 -5.04 3.24 -3.86
N GLN A 82 -5.05 1.99 -3.35
CA GLN A 82 -4.01 1.00 -3.66
C GLN A 82 -4.51 -0.43 -3.90
N HIS A 83 -5.81 -0.70 -3.80
CA HIS A 83 -6.43 -2.03 -3.86
C HIS A 83 -5.79 -3.05 -2.91
N ARG A 84 -5.34 -2.56 -1.75
CA ARG A 84 -4.78 -3.35 -0.66
C ARG A 84 -4.98 -2.62 0.65
N TRP A 85 -4.99 -3.37 1.73
CA TRP A 85 -5.08 -2.84 3.09
C TRP A 85 -4.06 -3.53 3.99
N TRP A 86 -3.71 -2.88 5.09
CA TRP A 86 -2.74 -3.40 6.06
C TRP A 86 -3.47 -4.13 7.17
N ASP A 87 -3.17 -5.42 7.33
CA ASP A 87 -3.64 -6.23 8.46
C ASP A 87 -2.65 -6.08 9.60
N GLU A 88 -3.06 -5.41 10.68
CA GLU A 88 -2.20 -5.20 11.84
C GLU A 88 -2.07 -6.45 12.72
N HIS A 89 -3.08 -7.32 12.76
CA HIS A 89 -3.01 -8.56 13.52
C HIS A 89 -1.98 -9.52 12.91
N GLU A 90 -1.97 -9.61 11.58
CA GLU A 90 -1.07 -10.50 10.85
C GLU A 90 0.19 -9.81 10.33
N HIS A 91 0.33 -8.50 10.60
CA HIS A 91 1.41 -7.62 10.14
C HIS A 91 1.75 -7.78 8.65
N ARG A 92 0.72 -7.82 7.79
CA ARG A 92 0.90 -8.03 6.34
C ARG A 92 -0.08 -7.24 5.50
N TRP A 93 0.31 -7.00 4.24
CA TRP A 93 -0.60 -6.44 3.24
C TRP A 93 -1.56 -7.51 2.72
N ARG A 94 -2.85 -7.20 2.74
CA ARG A 94 -3.94 -8.00 2.16
C ARG A 94 -4.40 -7.35 0.85
N GLN A 95 -4.65 -8.18 -0.16
CA GLN A 95 -5.09 -7.75 -1.50
C GLN A 95 -6.56 -8.09 -1.78
N GLU A 96 -7.25 -8.67 -0.80
CA GLU A 96 -8.66 -9.00 -0.86
C GLU A 96 -9.43 -7.99 -0.02
N ARG A 97 -10.70 -7.72 -0.37
CA ARG A 97 -11.59 -6.86 0.42
C ARG A 97 -12.39 -7.71 1.39
N ASP A 98 -11.68 -8.23 2.37
CA ASP A 98 -12.15 -9.20 3.36
C ASP A 98 -12.37 -8.60 4.76
N TRP A 99 -12.16 -7.28 4.94
CA TRP A 99 -12.46 -6.60 6.21
C TRP A 99 -13.91 -6.12 6.31
N ASP A 100 -14.48 -6.18 7.51
CA ASP A 100 -15.78 -5.59 7.84
C ASP A 100 -15.75 -4.78 9.16
N GLU A 101 -16.83 -4.05 9.48
CA GLU A 101 -16.92 -3.22 10.72
C GLU A 101 -16.95 -4.07 12.01
N HIS A 102 -17.23 -5.37 11.87
CA HIS A 102 -17.42 -6.34 12.94
C HIS A 102 -16.23 -7.28 13.14
N ASP A 103 -15.12 -7.14 12.40
CA ASP A 103 -13.94 -8.01 12.54
C ASP A 103 -13.48 -8.09 14.00
N HIS A 104 -13.45 -6.97 14.71
CA HIS A 104 -13.05 -6.90 16.12
C HIS A 104 -14.17 -7.26 17.12
N ASP A 105 -15.31 -7.76 16.66
CA ASP A 105 -16.34 -8.34 17.56
C ASP A 105 -16.04 -9.82 17.87
N ARG A 106 -15.14 -10.46 17.11
CA ARG A 106 -14.92 -11.92 17.13
C ARG A 106 -13.74 -12.38 18.00
N ASP A 107 -12.84 -11.49 18.39
CA ASP A 107 -11.66 -11.75 19.24
C ASP A 107 -11.93 -11.52 20.72
#